data_AF-A0A0X9VNC2-F1
#
_entry.id   AF-A0A0X9VNC2-F1
#
_cell.length_a   1.000
_cell.length_b   1.000
_cell.length_c   1.000
_cell.angle_alpha   90.00
_cell.angle_beta   90.00
_cell.angle_gamma   90.00
#
_symmetry.space_group_name_H-M   'P 1'
#
loop_
_entity.id
_entity.type
_entity.pdbx_description
1 polymer ?
#
loop_
_entity_poly.entity_id
_entity_poly.type
_entity_poly.pdbx_seq_one_letter_code
_entity_poly.pdbx_strand_id
1 'polypeptide(L)'
;LIVEYGFAKRLLNTKRSLALFLMAEVDISILSMVPREYFHPKPKVNSSLIRLNRKKSRISHKDKQKYNYFVMKWVNKEYKKI
;
A
#
# COMPACT_ATOMS: atom_id res chain seq x y z
N LEU A 1 10.93 -6.97 -0.12
CA LEU A 1 10.22 -7.07 1.19
C LEU A 1 9.29 -8.26 1.12
N ILE A 2 9.26 -9.13 2.14
CA ILE A 2 8.31 -10.25 2.22
C ILE A 2 7.21 -9.87 3.21
N VAL A 3 5.95 -10.02 2.81
CA VAL A 3 4.76 -9.70 3.62
C VAL A 3 3.69 -10.75 3.42
N GLU A 4 2.68 -10.82 4.29
CA GLU A 4 1.51 -11.66 4.03
C GLU A 4 0.82 -11.32 2.70
N TYR A 5 0.32 -12.33 2.00
CA TYR A 5 -0.32 -12.16 0.69
C TYR A 5 -1.51 -11.20 0.72
N GLY A 6 -2.32 -11.26 1.79
CA GLY A 6 -3.44 -10.33 2.00
C GLY A 6 -2.99 -8.89 2.21
N PHE A 7 -1.85 -8.68 2.88
CA PHE A 7 -1.27 -7.36 3.06
C PHE A 7 -0.73 -6.81 1.74
N ALA A 8 -0.02 -7.62 0.94
CA ALA A 8 0.45 -7.22 -0.38
C ALA A 8 -0.69 -6.72 -1.28
N LYS A 9 -1.84 -7.41 -1.29
CA LYS A 9 -3.04 -6.96 -2.02
C LYS A 9 -3.58 -5.63 -1.50
N ARG A 10 -3.54 -5.38 -0.19
CA ARG A 10 -4.00 -4.11 0.40
C ARG A 10 -3.12 -2.93 -0.01
N LEU A 11 -1.83 -3.14 -0.23
CA LEU A 11 -0.91 -2.08 -0.69
C LEU A 11 -1.20 -1.61 -2.13
N LEU A 12 -1.88 -2.43 -2.93
CA LEU A 12 -2.28 -2.08 -4.30
C LEU A 12 -3.73 -1.57 -4.40
N ASN A 13 -4.49 -1.58 -3.30
CA ASN A 13 -5.91 -1.25 -3.31
C ASN A 13 -6.15 0.24 -3.09
N THR A 14 -6.51 0.96 -4.15
CA THR A 14 -6.79 2.42 -4.14
C THR A 14 -8.01 2.83 -3.30
N LYS A 15 -8.78 1.88 -2.76
CA LYS A 15 -9.82 2.14 -1.76
C LYS A 15 -9.28 2.23 -0.32
N ARG A 16 -7.97 2.06 -0.12
CA ARG A 16 -7.32 2.13 1.20
C ARG A 16 -6.30 3.25 1.26
N SER A 17 -6.29 3.98 2.38
CA SER A 17 -5.42 5.14 2.58
C SER A 17 -3.93 4.79 2.47
N LEU A 18 -3.52 3.67 3.07
CA LEU A 18 -2.12 3.21 3.03
C LEU A 18 -1.59 3.05 1.60
N ALA A 19 -2.40 2.47 0.69
CA ALA A 19 -2.02 2.31 -0.70
C ALA A 19 -1.82 3.68 -1.37
N LEU A 20 -2.76 4.60 -1.19
CA LEU A 20 -2.70 5.95 -1.78
C LEU A 20 -1.51 6.77 -1.25
N PHE A 21 -1.18 6.64 0.04
CA PHE A 21 -0.02 7.32 0.61
C PHE A 21 1.29 6.75 0.09
N LEU A 22 1.43 5.44 0.01
CA LEU A 22 2.65 4.82 -0.49
C LEU A 22 2.83 5.04 -2.00
N MET A 23 1.75 4.95 -2.78
CA MET A 23 1.80 5.18 -4.23
C MET A 23 2.23 6.60 -4.63
N ALA A 24 2.16 7.58 -3.72
CA ALA A 24 2.71 8.91 -3.95
C ALA A 24 4.25 8.89 -3.99
N GLU A 25 4.88 7.99 -3.24
CA GLU A 25 6.31 7.98 -2.93
C GLU A 25 7.08 6.82 -3.58
N VAL A 26 6.41 5.70 -3.80
CA VAL A 26 7.00 4.46 -4.32
C VAL A 26 6.11 3.81 -5.38
N ASP A 27 6.72 3.08 -6.31
CA ASP A 27 6.03 2.09 -7.13
C ASP A 27 6.07 0.74 -6.44
N ILE A 28 4.91 0.08 -6.36
CA ILE A 28 4.72 -1.18 -5.65
C ILE A 28 4.42 -2.27 -6.68
N SER A 29 5.16 -3.39 -6.62
CA SER A 29 4.91 -4.56 -7.46
C SER A 29 5.01 -5.84 -6.63
N ILE A 30 4.08 -6.78 -6.85
CA ILE A 30 4.17 -8.14 -6.31
C ILE A 30 4.98 -8.95 -7.33
N LEU A 31 6.15 -9.44 -6.94
CA LEU A 31 7.03 -10.19 -7.82
C LEU A 31 6.66 -11.68 -7.86
N SER A 32 6.38 -12.26 -6.69
CA SER A 32 6.02 -13.67 -6.56
C SER A 32 5.25 -13.94 -5.26
N MET A 33 4.54 -15.05 -5.24
CA MET A 33 3.94 -15.62 -4.03
C MET A 33 4.97 -16.53 -3.34
N VAL A 34 5.02 -16.47 -2.01
CA VAL A 34 5.90 -17.30 -1.18
C VAL A 34 5.00 -18.25 -0.37
N PRO A 35 5.01 -19.57 -0.67
CA PRO A 35 4.21 -20.55 0.06
C PRO A 35 4.53 -20.53 1.56
N ARG A 36 3.51 -20.72 2.40
CA ARG A 36 3.66 -20.76 3.86
C ARG A 36 4.58 -21.89 4.35
N GLU A 37 4.74 -22.94 3.55
CA GLU A 37 5.62 -24.09 3.79
C GLU A 37 7.09 -23.69 3.92
N TYR A 38 7.49 -22.52 3.39
CA TYR A 38 8.88 -22.04 3.43
C TYR A 38 9.26 -21.39 4.77
N PHE A 39 8.29 -21.19 5.68
CA PHE A 39 8.51 -20.51 6.95
C PHE A 39 8.41 -21.47 8.13
N HIS A 40 9.17 -21.18 9.19
CA HIS A 40 9.08 -21.86 10.48
C HIS A 40 9.10 -20.83 11.63
N PRO A 41 8.08 -20.80 12.52
CA PRO A 41 6.87 -21.62 12.51
C PRO A 41 5.99 -21.38 11.28
N LYS A 42 5.26 -22.42 10.83
CA LYS A 42 4.43 -22.35 9.63
C LYS A 42 3.25 -21.39 9.84
N PRO A 43 3.15 -20.26 9.10
CA PRO A 43 2.04 -19.33 9.24
C PRO A 43 0.73 -19.92 8.69
N LYS A 44 -0.39 -19.27 9.01
CA LYS A 44 -1.73 -19.67 8.52
C LYS A 44 -1.96 -19.28 7.06
N VAL A 45 -1.22 -18.32 6.53
CA VAL A 45 -1.41 -17.73 5.21
C VAL A 45 -0.11 -17.70 4.42
N ASN A 46 -0.21 -17.68 3.09
CA ASN A 46 0.93 -17.46 2.22
C ASN A 46 1.44 -16.02 2.32
N SER A 47 2.69 -15.84 1.92
CA SER A 47 3.36 -14.55 1.82
C SER A 47 3.53 -14.14 0.35
N SER A 48 4.02 -12.92 0.13
CA SER A 48 4.40 -12.37 -1.16
C SER A 48 5.75 -11.69 -1.03
N LEU A 49 6.60 -11.88 -2.05
CA LEU A 49 7.73 -11.01 -2.28
C LEU A 49 7.25 -9.77 -3.04
N ILE A 50 7.38 -8.61 -2.41
CA ILE A 50 7.06 -7.32 -3.01
C ILE A 50 8.32 -6.47 -3.20
N ARG A 51 8.31 -5.68 -4.27
CA ARG A 51 9.32 -4.68 -4.59
C ARG A 51 8.72 -3.28 -4.47
N LEU A 52 9.45 -2.43 -3.75
CA LEU A 52 9.14 -1.01 -3.56
C LEU A 52 10.26 -0.21 -4.23
N ASN A 53 9.95 0.49 -5.31
CA ASN A 53 10.91 1.35 -5.99
C ASN A 53 10.60 2.80 -5.65
N ARG A 54 11.52 3.51 -4.99
CA ARG A 54 11.36 4.94 -4.71
C ARG A 54 11.30 5.70 -6.03
N LYS A 55 10.36 6.65 -6.10
CA LYS A 55 10.23 7.59 -7.22
C LYS A 55 10.19 9.02 -6.69
N LYS A 56 10.28 10.00 -7.59
CA LYS A 56 9.98 11.39 -7.23
C LYS A 56 8.55 11.46 -6.71
N SER A 57 8.39 12.05 -5.53
CA SER A 57 7.06 12.17 -4.92
C SER A 57 6.10 12.88 -5.87
N ARG A 58 4.90 12.32 -6.01
CA ARG A 58 3.82 12.92 -6.80
C ARG A 58 3.12 14.06 -6.07
N ILE A 59 3.39 14.21 -4.77
CA ILE A 59 2.79 15.22 -3.92
C ILE A 59 3.89 16.14 -3.42
N SER A 60 3.72 17.45 -3.60
CA SER A 60 4.67 18.42 -3.09
C SER A 60 4.65 18.42 -1.56
N HIS A 61 5.77 18.80 -0.93
CA HIS A 61 5.80 18.94 0.53
C HIS A 61 4.74 19.94 1.05
N LYS A 62 4.46 21.00 0.27
CA LYS A 62 3.46 22.01 0.60
C LYS A 62 2.03 21.44 0.62
N ASP A 63 1.75 20.44 -0.21
CA ASP A 63 0.42 19.84 -0.33
C ASP A 63 0.22 18.62 0.59
N LYS A 64 1.22 18.26 1.40
CA LYS A 64 1.17 17.05 2.25
C LYS A 64 -0.06 17.00 3.16
N GLN A 65 -0.39 18.11 3.81
CA GLN A 65 -1.56 18.17 4.70
C GLN A 65 -2.88 18.11 3.93
N LYS A 66 -2.97 18.81 2.78
CA LYS A 66 -4.15 18.79 1.90
C LYS A 66 -4.38 17.38 1.34
N TYR A 67 -3.32 16.72 0.88
CA TYR A 67 -3.39 15.35 0.37
C TYR A 67 -3.80 14.36 1.46
N ASN A 68 -3.29 14.51 2.68
CA ASN A 68 -3.72 13.68 3.82
C ASN A 68 -5.22 13.83 4.08
N TYR A 69 -5.72 15.06 4.17
CA TYR A 69 -7.15 15.33 4.33
C TYR A 69 -7.97 14.70 3.19
N PHE A 70 -7.58 14.94 1.94
CA PHE A 70 -8.24 14.40 0.76
C PHE A 70 -8.33 12.87 0.80
N VAL A 71 -7.20 12.18 1.02
CA VAL A 71 -7.15 10.72 1.07
C VAL A 71 -8.08 10.17 2.16
N MET A 72 -8.06 10.76 3.36
CA MET A 72 -8.90 10.30 4.46
C MET A 72 -10.40 10.50 4.19
N LYS A 73 -10.80 11.63 3.60
CA LYS A 73 -12.20 11.87 3.18
C LYS A 73 -12.62 10.96 2.04
N TRP A 74 -11.73 10.75 1.06
CA TRP A 74 -11.99 9.91 -0.10
C TRP A 74 -12.26 8.45 0.27
N VAL A 75 -11.39 7.84 1.08
CA VAL A 75 -11.52 6.42 1.45
C VAL A 75 -12.71 6.17 2.39
N ASN A 76 -13.12 7.17 3.16
CA ASN A 76 -14.31 7.13 4.01
C ASN A 76 -15.61 7.51 3.27
N LYS A 77 -15.55 7.74 1.95
CA LYS A 77 -16.70 8.12 1.11
C LYS A 77 -17.35 9.44 1.53
N GLU A 78 -16.61 10.34 2.17
CA GLU A 78 -17.07 11.67 2.59
C GLU A 78 -16.98 12.69 1.44
N TYR A 79 -17.49 12.34 0.25
CA TYR A 79 -17.25 13.10 -1.00
C TYR A 79 -17.76 14.54 -0.98
N LYS A 80 -18.80 14.83 -0.19
CA LYS A 80 -19.35 16.19 -0.04
C LYS A 80 -18.42 17.15 0.72
N LYS A 81 -17.37 16.63 1.37
CA LYS A 81 -16.42 17.41 2.21
C LYS A 81 -15.07 17.64 1.54
N ILE A 82 -14.95 17.24 0.28
CA ILE A 82 -13.76 17.37 -0.58
C ILE A 82 -14.04 18.52 -1.54
#